data_AF-A0A7V3U2J7-F1
#
_entry.id   AF-A0A7V3U2J7-F1
#
_cell.length_a   1.000
_cell.length_b   1.000
_cell.length_c   1.000
_cell.angle_alpha   90.00
_cell.angle_beta   90.00
_cell.angle_gamma   90.00
#
_symmetry.space_group_name_H-M   'P 1'
#
loop_
_entity.id
_entity.type
_entity.pdbx_description
1 polymer ?
#
loop_
_entity_poly.entity_id
_entity_poly.type
_entity_poly.pdbx_seq_one_letter_code
_entity_poly.pdbx_strand_id
1 'polypeptide(L)'
;MNAYFDAGRKTAQIPSGDLMARVLADAKAQQLANVPAPAAQPGLFASLWAAIGGWPTAAGMVTATLVGIWIGISPPAPLEQITAEVLGDTDDAYLVDLLPAFGDDFVEG
;
A
#
# COMPACT_ATOMS: atom_id res chain seq x y z
N MET A 1 -26.79 19.37 -12.26
CA MET A 1 -27.42 18.17 -11.67
C MET A 1 -28.28 18.45 -10.43
N ASN A 2 -28.01 19.50 -9.63
CA ASN A 2 -28.75 19.75 -8.38
C ASN A 2 -30.14 20.42 -8.51
N ALA A 3 -30.47 21.08 -9.64
CA ALA A 3 -31.73 21.82 -9.80
C ALA A 3 -32.97 20.91 -9.85
N TYR A 4 -32.86 19.71 -10.45
CA TYR A 4 -33.97 18.76 -10.54
C TYR A 4 -34.34 18.15 -9.18
N PHE A 5 -33.36 17.94 -8.30
CA PHE A 5 -33.60 17.44 -6.94
C PHE A 5 -34.22 18.51 -6.03
N ASP A 6 -33.96 19.80 -6.28
CA ASP A 6 -34.52 20.90 -5.48
C ASP A 6 -36.00 21.16 -5.79
N ALA A 7 -36.43 20.94 -7.04
CA ALA A 7 -37.84 20.97 -7.42
C ALA A 7 -38.65 19.84 -6.76
N GLY A 8 -38.08 18.63 -6.68
CA GLY A 8 -38.73 17.47 -6.05
C GLY A 8 -38.98 17.64 -4.55
N ARG A 9 -38.13 18.36 -3.81
CA ARG A 9 -38.34 18.64 -2.38
C ARG A 9 -39.48 19.61 -2.11
N LYS A 10 -39.76 20.53 -3.05
CA LYS A 10 -40.80 21.56 -2.89
C LYS A 10 -42.22 21.04 -3.13
N THR A 11 -42.34 19.88 -3.77
CA THR A 11 -43.62 19.20 -4.03
C THR A 11 -43.55 17.77 -3.52
N ALA A 12 -43.58 17.61 -2.20
CA ALA A 12 -43.71 16.29 -1.59
C ALA A 12 -45.12 15.77 -1.86
N GLN A 13 -45.28 14.92 -2.87
CA GLN A 13 -46.52 14.20 -3.12
C GLN A 13 -46.74 13.20 -1.99
N ILE A 14 -47.85 13.36 -1.26
CA ILE A 14 -48.23 12.40 -0.22
C ILE A 14 -48.62 11.10 -0.91
N PRO A 15 -47.96 9.96 -0.61
CA PRO A 15 -48.29 8.68 -1.21
C PRO A 15 -49.71 8.24 -0.84
N SER A 16 -50.39 7.51 -1.73
CA SER A 16 -51.69 6.93 -1.40
C SER A 16 -51.57 5.90 -0.27
N GLY A 17 -52.61 5.79 0.58
CA GLY A 17 -52.61 4.87 1.72
C GLY A 17 -52.42 3.40 1.32
N ASP A 18 -52.98 2.98 0.18
CA ASP A 18 -52.80 1.63 -0.36
C ASP A 18 -51.33 1.35 -0.73
N LEU A 19 -50.66 2.32 -1.37
CA LEU A 19 -49.25 2.19 -1.70
C LEU A 19 -48.40 2.12 -0.44
N MET A 20 -48.70 2.93 0.57
CA MET A 20 -48.01 2.88 1.86
C MET A 20 -48.19 1.52 2.56
N ALA A 21 -49.40 0.95 2.54
CA ALA A 21 -49.67 -0.36 3.12
C ALA A 21 -48.86 -1.48 2.43
N ARG A 22 -48.76 -1.44 1.09
CA ARG A 22 -47.95 -2.39 0.32
C ARG A 22 -46.45 -2.23 0.61
N VAL A 23 -45.95 -1.00 0.66
CA VAL A 23 -44.54 -0.71 1.00
C VAL A 23 -44.20 -1.23 2.40
N LEU A 24 -45.09 -1.04 3.38
CA LEU A 24 -44.88 -1.55 4.74
C LEU A 24 -44.91 -3.08 4.81
N ALA A 25 -45.81 -3.73 4.05
CA ALA A 25 -45.86 -5.19 3.98
C ALA A 25 -44.58 -5.77 3.34
N ASP A 26 -44.11 -5.15 2.26
CA ASP A 26 -42.87 -5.53 1.56
C ASP A 26 -41.63 -5.29 2.42
N ALA A 27 -41.53 -4.13 3.08
CA ALA A 27 -40.46 -3.83 4.02
C ALA A 27 -40.42 -4.85 5.16
N LYS A 28 -41.57 -5.25 5.71
CA LYS A 28 -41.65 -6.28 6.75
C LYS A 28 -41.16 -7.64 6.25
N ALA A 29 -41.50 -8.02 5.01
CA ALA A 29 -41.00 -9.25 4.40
C ALA A 29 -39.47 -9.22 4.23
N GLN A 30 -38.93 -8.07 3.80
CA GLN A 30 -37.48 -7.88 3.64
C GLN A 30 -36.73 -7.82 4.97
N GLN A 31 -37.30 -7.22 6.01
CA GLN A 31 -36.70 -7.19 7.35
C GLN A 31 -36.55 -8.60 7.94
N LEU A 32 -37.51 -9.48 7.67
CA LEU A 32 -37.46 -10.87 8.10
C LEU A 32 -36.47 -11.70 7.27
N ALA A 33 -36.31 -11.36 5.98
CA ALA A 33 -35.34 -12.00 5.09
C ALA A 33 -33.88 -11.53 5.32
N ASN A 34 -33.70 -10.28 5.76
CA ASN A 34 -32.39 -9.64 5.93
C ASN A 34 -31.96 -9.58 7.40
N VAL A 35 -32.33 -10.58 8.21
CA VAL A 35 -31.71 -10.75 9.53
C VAL A 35 -30.21 -10.99 9.28
N PRO A 36 -29.32 -10.06 9.67
CA PRO A 36 -27.90 -10.26 9.45
C PRO A 36 -27.50 -11.50 10.22
N ALA A 37 -26.98 -12.50 9.51
CA ALA A 37 -26.34 -13.62 10.18
C ALA A 37 -25.23 -13.06 11.10
N PRO A 38 -25.03 -13.62 12.30
CA PRO A 38 -23.91 -13.23 13.14
C PRO A 38 -22.64 -13.27 12.29
N ALA A 39 -21.98 -12.13 12.13
CA ALA A 39 -20.73 -12.07 11.40
C ALA A 39 -19.75 -13.03 12.10
N ALA A 40 -19.25 -14.03 11.36
CA ALA A 40 -18.26 -14.94 11.91
C ALA A 40 -17.08 -14.11 12.41
N GLN A 41 -16.68 -14.32 13.67
CA GLN A 41 -15.54 -13.60 14.19
C GLN A 41 -14.30 -14.03 13.40
N PRO A 42 -13.53 -13.08 12.85
CA PRO A 42 -12.31 -13.42 12.14
C PRO A 42 -11.37 -14.16 13.11
N GLY A 43 -10.80 -15.27 12.66
CA GLY A 43 -9.81 -16.00 13.45
C GLY A 43 -8.61 -15.10 13.79
N LEU A 44 -7.83 -15.48 14.80
CA LEU A 44 -6.67 -14.69 15.27
C LEU A 44 -5.72 -14.29 14.14
N PHE A 45 -5.47 -15.20 13.21
CA PHE A 45 -4.62 -14.94 12.04
C PHE A 45 -5.22 -13.90 11.08
N ALA A 46 -6.53 -13.97 10.80
CA ALA A 46 -7.22 -13.01 9.96
C ALA A 46 -7.28 -11.62 10.60
N SER A 47 -7.43 -11.57 11.93
CA SER A 47 -7.36 -10.34 12.71
C SER A 47 -5.96 -9.72 12.65
N LEU A 48 -4.91 -10.51 12.79
CA LEU A 48 -3.53 -10.03 12.69
C LEU A 48 -3.20 -9.52 11.27
N TRP A 49 -3.66 -10.24 10.24
CA TRP A 49 -3.54 -9.78 8.85
C TRP A 49 -4.30 -8.48 8.59
N ALA A 50 -5.49 -8.32 9.16
CA ALA A 50 -6.25 -7.08 9.08
C ALA A 50 -5.57 -5.94 9.84
N ALA A 51 -4.94 -6.22 11.00
CA ALA A 51 -4.19 -5.24 11.79
C ALA A 51 -2.93 -4.72 11.06
N ILE A 52 -2.30 -5.57 10.25
CA ILE A 52 -1.17 -5.19 9.37
C ILE A 52 -1.66 -4.38 8.14
N GLY A 53 -2.98 -4.23 7.97
CA GLY A 53 -3.59 -3.43 6.92
C GLY A 53 -4.19 -4.24 5.78
N GLY A 54 -4.13 -5.59 5.83
CA GLY A 54 -4.76 -6.46 4.84
C GLY A 54 -4.04 -6.50 3.49
N TRP A 55 -4.76 -6.88 2.44
CA TRP A 55 -4.22 -6.99 1.08
C TRP A 55 -3.52 -5.73 0.51
N PRO A 56 -3.89 -4.47 0.86
CA PRO A 56 -3.22 -3.28 0.36
C PRO A 56 -1.75 -3.17 0.81
N THR A 57 -1.41 -3.60 2.03
CA THR A 57 -0.02 -3.55 2.49
C THR A 57 0.85 -4.60 1.81
N ALA A 58 0.28 -5.76 1.50
CA ALA A 58 0.94 -6.77 0.67
C ALA A 58 1.19 -6.26 -0.76
N ALA A 59 0.20 -5.62 -1.38
CA ALA A 59 0.34 -5.01 -2.70
C ALA A 59 1.42 -3.90 -2.70
N GLY A 60 1.45 -3.08 -1.65
CA GLY A 60 2.48 -2.06 -1.45
C GLY A 60 3.88 -2.66 -1.33
N MET A 61 4.05 -3.73 -0.55
CA MET A 61 5.34 -4.41 -0.38
C MET A 61 5.85 -5.00 -1.69
N VAL A 62 4.99 -5.64 -2.48
CA VAL A 62 5.36 -6.15 -3.82
C VAL A 62 5.78 -5.00 -4.73
N THR A 63 5.02 -3.90 -4.74
CA THR A 63 5.33 -2.73 -5.56
C THR A 63 6.67 -2.11 -5.15
N ALA A 64 6.94 -1.97 -3.85
CA ALA A 64 8.22 -1.46 -3.34
C ALA A 64 9.40 -2.36 -3.74
N THR A 65 9.23 -3.68 -3.69
CA THR A 65 10.26 -4.63 -4.16
C THR A 65 10.52 -4.49 -5.65
N LEU A 66 9.47 -4.36 -6.47
CA LEU A 66 9.61 -4.13 -7.91
C LEU A 66 10.30 -2.80 -8.22
N VAL A 67 9.97 -1.74 -7.49
CA VAL A 67 10.63 -0.44 -7.60
C VAL A 67 12.10 -0.54 -7.19
N GLY A 68 12.42 -1.27 -6.11
CA GLY A 68 13.80 -1.53 -5.70
C GLY A 68 14.60 -2.30 -6.76
N ILE A 69 14.01 -3.34 -7.36
CA ILE A 69 14.63 -4.08 -8.48
C ILE A 69 14.84 -3.16 -9.69
N TRP A 70 13.84 -2.34 -10.03
CA TRP A 70 13.93 -1.40 -11.15
C TRP A 70 15.09 -0.41 -10.96
N ILE A 71 15.19 0.20 -9.77
CA ILE A 71 16.25 1.16 -9.44
C ILE A 71 17.62 0.47 -9.41
N GLY A 72 17.70 -0.78 -8.92
CA GLY A 72 18.95 -1.53 -8.83
C GLY A 72 19.54 -1.94 -10.19
N ILE A 73 18.71 -2.17 -11.21
CA ILE A 73 19.17 -2.59 -12.55
C ILE A 73 19.68 -1.40 -13.38
N SER A 74 19.10 -0.21 -13.21
CA SER A 74 19.59 1.01 -13.87
C SER A 74 19.68 2.15 -12.85
N PRO A 75 20.80 2.28 -12.13
CA PRO A 75 21.00 3.43 -11.27
C PRO A 75 20.94 4.71 -12.13
N PRO A 76 19.99 5.63 -11.90
CA PRO A 76 19.96 6.90 -12.61
C PRO A 76 21.20 7.73 -12.25
N ALA A 77 21.79 8.45 -13.20
CA ALA A 77 23.03 9.24 -13.03
C ALA A 77 23.14 10.11 -11.74
N PRO A 78 22.05 10.65 -11.15
CA PRO A 78 22.12 11.34 -9.86
C PRO A 78 22.46 10.44 -8.66
N LEU A 79 22.10 9.15 -8.72
CA LEU A 79 22.46 8.18 -7.68
C LEU A 79 23.96 7.86 -7.70
N GLU A 80 24.61 7.84 -8.87
CA GLU A 80 26.07 7.67 -8.95
C GLU A 80 26.82 8.80 -8.26
N GLN A 81 26.36 10.05 -8.42
CA GLN A 81 26.97 11.22 -7.77
C GLN A 81 26.80 11.17 -6.25
N ILE A 82 25.60 10.82 -5.77
CA ILE A 82 25.34 10.67 -4.32
C ILE A 82 26.11 9.49 -3.74
N THR A 83 26.24 8.39 -4.47
CA THR A 83 27.00 7.22 -4.01
C THR A 83 28.49 7.53 -3.98
N ALA A 84 29.03 8.24 -4.96
CA ALA A 84 30.43 8.70 -4.94
C ALA A 84 30.69 9.69 -3.78
N GLU A 85 29.72 10.54 -3.45
CA GLU A 85 29.82 11.49 -2.33
C GLU A 85 29.66 10.82 -0.95
N VAL A 86 28.78 9.83 -0.82
CA VAL A 86 28.48 9.13 0.45
C VAL A 86 29.45 7.98 0.73
N LEU A 87 29.79 7.21 -0.29
CA LEU A 87 30.69 6.05 -0.18
C LEU A 87 32.15 6.46 -0.29
N GLY A 88 32.43 7.68 -0.78
CA GLY A 88 33.77 8.17 -1.04
C GLY A 88 34.41 7.42 -2.20
N ASP A 89 35.16 8.15 -3.02
CA ASP A 89 36.20 7.58 -3.86
C ASP A 89 37.12 6.79 -2.92
N THR A 90 36.87 5.49 -2.80
CA THR A 90 37.73 4.63 -1.99
C THR A 90 38.95 4.45 -2.86
N ASP A 91 39.89 5.37 -2.69
CA ASP A 91 41.21 5.41 -3.25
C ASP A 91 41.88 4.03 -3.13
N ASP A 92 41.59 3.15 -4.08
CA ASP A 92 42.31 1.89 -4.29
C ASP A 92 43.81 2.15 -4.57
N ALA A 93 44.17 3.42 -4.84
CA ALA A 93 45.54 3.89 -4.96
C ALA A 93 46.34 3.86 -3.65
N TYR A 94 45.72 4.05 -2.47
CA TYR A 94 46.47 4.06 -1.20
C TYR A 94 46.77 2.64 -0.68
N LEU A 95 45.96 1.64 -1.04
CA LEU A 95 46.20 0.24 -0.64
C LEU A 95 47.35 -0.41 -1.43
N VAL A 96 47.58 0.03 -2.67
CA VAL A 96 48.66 -0.48 -3.52
C VAL A 96 50.03 0.08 -3.12
N ASP A 97 50.10 1.32 -2.64
CA ASP A 97 51.37 2.00 -2.30
C ASP A 97 51.90 1.68 -0.89
N LEU A 98 51.11 1.00 -0.06
CA LEU A 98 51.55 0.50 1.25
C LEU A 98 52.26 -0.84 1.17
N LEU A 99 52.09 -1.60 0.09
CA LEU A 99 52.67 -2.93 -0.09
C LEU A 99 54.16 -2.99 -0.52
N PRO A 100 54.79 -1.97 -1.15
CA PRO A 100 56.21 -2.03 -1.51
C PRO A 100 57.14 -2.08 -0.30
N ALA A 101 56.79 -1.40 0.78
CA ALA A 101 57.66 -1.25 1.96
C ALA A 101 57.76 -2.52 2.84
N PHE A 102 56.84 -3.48 2.69
CA PHE A 102 56.83 -4.77 3.39
C PHE A 102 57.32 -5.94 2.52
N GLY A 103 57.76 -5.67 1.28
CA GLY A 103 58.23 -6.69 0.34
C GLY A 103 59.75 -6.73 0.23
N ASP A 104 60.39 -5.57 0.23
CA ASP A 104 61.85 -5.46 0.03
C ASP A 104 62.67 -5.90 1.26
N ASP A 105 62.09 -5.91 2.47
CA ASP A 105 62.77 -6.32 3.70
C ASP A 105 62.73 -7.84 3.98
N PHE A 106 61.80 -8.57 3.37
CA PHE A 106 61.68 -10.03 3.50
C PHE A 106 62.41 -10.82 2.41
N VAL A 107 62.88 -10.15 1.34
CA VAL A 107 63.56 -10.80 0.21
C VAL A 107 65.09 -10.79 0.33
N GLU A 108 65.66 -10.03 1.26
CA GLU A 108 67.12 -9.89 1.45
C GLU A 108 67.62 -10.42 2.81
N GLY A 109 67.25 -11.66 3.15
CA GLY A 109 67.75 -12.40 4.34
C GLY A 109 68.06 -13.86 4.06
#